data_AF-A0AAX3G0Y8-F1
#
_entry.id   AF-A0AAX3G0Y8-F1
#
_cell.length_a   1.000
_cell.length_b   1.000
_cell.length_c   1.000
_cell.angle_alpha   90.00
_cell.angle_beta   90.00
_cell.angle_gamma   90.00
#
_symmetry.space_group_name_H-M   'P 1'
#
loop_
_entity.id
_entity.type
_entity.pdbx_description
1 polymer ?
#
loop_
_entity_poly.entity_id
_entity_poly.type
_entity_poly.pdbx_seq_one_letter_code
_entity_poly.pdbx_strand_id
1 'polypeptide(L)'
;MKKLVPDPPLQSPRKLRAPELDRANASLIATLQGTRRRPFGLRDGQHNPLFAVQPGVNAEDALMHVSLLLKCAEEVSDEITERASGVERGLIWSMVHSVEMARAVVDALLDGTRPAD
;
A
#
# COMPACT_ATOMS: atom_id res chain seq x y z
N MET A 1 18.11 -47.77 -29.57
CA MET A 1 18.17 -47.17 -28.22
C MET A 1 18.28 -45.65 -28.37
N LYS A 2 17.18 -44.91 -28.22
CA LYS A 2 17.21 -43.43 -28.22
C LYS A 2 17.50 -42.99 -26.80
N LYS A 3 18.73 -42.53 -26.52
CA LYS A 3 19.06 -42.00 -25.20
C LYS A 3 18.15 -40.79 -24.94
N LEU A 4 17.29 -40.93 -23.93
CA LEU A 4 16.47 -39.84 -23.44
C LEU A 4 17.44 -38.80 -22.86
N VAL A 5 17.55 -37.65 -23.53
CA VAL A 5 18.33 -36.52 -23.04
C VAL A 5 17.54 -35.94 -21.86
N PRO A 6 18.13 -35.81 -20.66
CA PRO A 6 17.42 -35.20 -19.54
C PRO A 6 17.08 -33.75 -19.87
N ASP A 7 15.84 -33.35 -19.59
CA ASP A 7 15.44 -31.95 -19.73
C ASP A 7 16.38 -31.06 -18.90
N PRO A 8 16.83 -29.91 -19.45
CA PRO A 8 17.64 -28.98 -18.69
C PRO A 8 16.83 -28.48 -17.49
N PRO A 9 17.48 -28.25 -16.32
CA PRO A 9 16.76 -27.78 -15.15
C PRO A 9 16.07 -26.46 -15.50
N LEU A 10 14.78 -26.37 -15.20
CA LEU A 10 14.05 -25.12 -15.24
C LEU A 10 14.85 -24.11 -14.41
N GLN A 11 15.46 -23.14 -15.08
CA GLN A 11 16.13 -22.04 -14.42
C GLN A 11 15.11 -21.45 -13.45
N SER A 12 15.41 -21.54 -12.16
CA SER A 12 14.60 -20.94 -11.12
C SER A 12 14.30 -19.49 -11.51
N PRO A 13 13.07 -18.99 -11.31
CA PRO A 13 12.75 -17.62 -11.69
C PRO A 13 13.65 -16.72 -10.86
N ARG A 14 14.66 -16.14 -11.50
CA ARG A 14 15.51 -15.10 -10.94
C ARG A 14 14.59 -13.92 -10.63
N LYS A 15 14.03 -13.88 -9.41
CA LYS A 15 13.64 -12.64 -8.75
C LYS A 15 14.92 -11.87 -8.42
N LEU A 16 15.71 -11.50 -9.42
CA LEU A 16 16.73 -10.49 -9.24
C LEU A 16 15.98 -9.17 -9.14
N ARG A 17 15.71 -8.73 -7.90
CA ARG A 17 15.48 -7.30 -7.66
C ARG A 17 16.67 -6.58 -8.31
N ALA A 18 16.39 -5.79 -9.34
CA ALA A 18 17.45 -5.11 -10.07
C ALA A 18 18.12 -4.13 -9.08
N PRO A 19 19.43 -4.24 -8.81
CA PRO A 19 20.09 -3.37 -7.83
C PRO A 19 20.02 -1.88 -8.21
N GLU A 20 19.83 -1.59 -9.49
CA GLU A 20 19.55 -0.26 -10.00
C GLU A 20 18.20 0.28 -9.52
N LEU A 21 17.16 -0.57 -9.50
CA LEU A 21 15.83 -0.20 -9.01
C LEU A 21 15.86 0.06 -7.50
N ASP A 22 16.58 -0.75 -6.74
CA ASP A 22 16.70 -0.55 -5.29
C ASP A 22 17.41 0.78 -4.96
N ARG A 23 18.47 1.13 -5.72
CA ARG A 23 19.13 2.44 -5.58
C ARG A 23 18.23 3.60 -5.99
N ALA A 24 17.49 3.45 -7.08
CA ALA A 24 16.54 4.48 -7.54
C ALA A 24 15.44 4.70 -6.49
N ASN A 25 14.89 3.63 -5.91
CA ASN A 25 13.89 3.70 -4.84
C ASN A 25 14.46 4.35 -3.59
N ALA A 26 15.67 3.98 -3.15
CA ALA A 26 16.33 4.60 -2.01
C ALA A 26 16.54 6.11 -2.22
N SER A 27 16.98 6.52 -3.42
CA SER A 27 17.11 7.92 -3.76
C SER A 27 15.75 8.64 -3.75
N LEU A 28 14.70 8.02 -4.26
CA LEU A 28 13.37 8.61 -4.28
C LEU A 28 12.80 8.77 -2.86
N ILE A 29 12.91 7.73 -2.02
CA ILE A 29 12.50 7.77 -0.62
C ILE A 29 13.25 8.88 0.13
N ALA A 30 14.54 9.06 -0.11
CA ALA A 30 15.32 10.13 0.51
C ALA A 30 14.86 11.54 0.09
N THR A 31 14.19 11.70 -1.05
CA THR A 31 13.61 12.98 -1.48
C THR A 31 12.23 13.26 -0.88
N LEU A 32 11.54 12.23 -0.37
CA LEU A 32 10.24 12.41 0.26
C LEU A 32 10.39 13.00 1.66
N GLN A 33 9.60 14.03 1.95
CA GLN A 33 9.48 14.54 3.32
C GLN A 33 8.58 13.61 4.15
N GLY A 34 8.63 13.78 5.47
CA GLY A 34 7.70 13.09 6.36
C GLY A 34 6.25 13.50 6.12
N THR A 35 5.32 12.68 6.60
CA THR A 35 3.88 12.95 6.49
C THR A 35 3.52 14.32 7.08
N ARG A 36 2.52 14.99 6.52
CA ARG A 36 1.82 16.10 7.18
C ARG A 36 0.52 15.63 7.80
N ARG A 37 -0.06 16.46 8.67
CA ARG A 37 -1.38 16.19 9.24
C ARG A 37 -2.42 16.18 8.13
N ARG A 38 -3.01 15.03 7.85
CA ARG A 38 -4.03 14.85 6.80
C ARG A 38 -5.30 14.25 7.38
N PRO A 39 -6.38 15.03 7.57
CA PRO A 39 -7.68 14.50 7.97
C PRO A 39 -8.27 13.56 6.91
N PHE A 40 -8.95 12.49 7.32
CA PHE A 40 -9.65 11.56 6.43
C PHE A 40 -10.84 10.87 7.14
N GLY A 41 -11.66 10.14 6.37
CA GLY A 41 -12.79 9.39 6.90
C GLY A 41 -13.96 10.26 7.34
N LEU A 42 -14.78 9.70 8.23
CA LEU A 42 -15.98 10.32 8.75
C LEU A 42 -15.67 11.54 9.65
N ARG A 43 -16.67 12.41 9.79
CA ARG A 43 -16.66 13.56 10.70
C ARG A 43 -17.68 13.35 11.82
N ASP A 44 -17.45 13.97 12.97
CA ASP A 44 -18.40 13.99 14.07
C ASP A 44 -19.60 14.92 13.78
N GLY A 45 -20.55 15.01 14.73
CA GLY A 45 -21.71 15.88 14.62
C GLY A 45 -21.40 17.39 14.62
N GLN A 46 -20.16 17.75 14.94
CA GLN A 46 -19.63 19.11 14.94
C GLN A 46 -18.71 19.36 13.73
N HIS A 47 -18.71 18.47 12.74
CA HIS A 47 -17.88 18.50 11.54
C HIS A 47 -16.36 18.43 11.78
N ASN A 48 -15.90 18.01 12.96
CA ASN A 48 -14.49 17.74 13.19
C ASN A 48 -14.11 16.40 12.53
N PRO A 49 -12.91 16.29 11.93
CA PRO A 49 -12.43 15.03 11.41
C PRO A 49 -12.21 14.03 12.55
N LEU A 50 -12.72 12.80 12.39
CA LEU A 50 -12.52 11.74 13.38
C LEU A 50 -11.11 11.16 13.32
N PHE A 51 -10.52 11.12 12.12
CA PHE A 51 -9.19 10.56 11.90
C PHE A 51 -8.29 11.55 11.16
N ALA A 52 -7.00 11.47 11.45
CA ALA A 52 -5.98 12.16 10.70
C ALA A 52 -4.69 11.34 10.70
N VAL A 53 -3.93 11.44 9.61
CA VAL A 53 -2.56 10.93 9.56
C VAL A 53 -1.69 11.78 10.49
N GLN A 54 -0.89 11.11 11.31
CA GLN A 54 0.06 11.77 12.21
C GLN A 54 1.16 12.46 11.39
N PRO A 55 1.45 13.76 11.60
CA PRO A 55 2.59 14.43 10.97
C PRO A 55 3.94 13.90 11.48
N GLY A 56 4.96 14.02 10.63
CA GLY A 56 6.35 13.72 10.97
C GLY A 56 6.75 12.25 10.87
N VAL A 57 5.86 11.36 10.40
CA VAL A 57 6.22 9.96 10.13
C VAL A 57 7.13 9.91 8.91
N ASN A 58 8.24 9.19 9.01
CA ASN A 58 9.18 9.02 7.89
C ASN A 58 8.50 8.37 6.67
N ALA A 59 8.94 8.75 5.47
CA ALA A 59 8.33 8.29 4.23
C ALA A 59 8.45 6.77 4.01
N GLU A 60 9.55 6.14 4.40
CA GLU A 60 9.73 4.69 4.26
C GLU A 60 8.74 3.93 5.14
N ASP A 61 8.67 4.29 6.43
CA ASP A 61 7.74 3.68 7.39
C ASP A 61 6.28 3.88 6.94
N ALA A 62 5.94 5.09 6.50
CA ALA A 62 4.62 5.41 5.99
C ALA A 62 4.26 4.56 4.74
N LEU A 63 5.17 4.44 3.77
CA LEU A 63 4.95 3.64 2.57
C LEU A 63 4.90 2.13 2.86
N MET A 64 5.64 1.65 3.86
CA MET A 64 5.53 0.27 4.33
C MET A 64 4.13 -0.03 4.87
N HIS A 65 3.57 0.89 5.67
CA HIS A 65 2.20 0.77 6.15
C HIS A 65 1.15 0.90 5.03
N VAL A 66 1.36 1.77 4.04
CA VAL A 66 0.51 1.83 2.84
C VAL A 66 0.48 0.47 2.14
N SER A 67 1.65 -0.15 1.94
CA SER A 67 1.72 -1.47 1.32
C SER A 67 0.97 -2.55 2.12
N LEU A 68 1.03 -2.49 3.45
CA LEU A 68 0.27 -3.41 4.31
C LEU A 68 -1.24 -3.20 4.16
N LEU A 69 -1.70 -1.95 4.20
CA LEU A 69 -3.12 -1.61 4.03
C LEU A 69 -3.66 -2.08 2.67
N LEU A 70 -2.90 -1.88 1.60
CA LEU A 70 -3.28 -2.33 0.26
C LEU A 70 -3.31 -3.85 0.16
N LYS A 71 -2.36 -4.54 0.80
CA LYS A 71 -2.38 -6.01 0.90
C LYS A 71 -3.63 -6.52 1.63
N CYS A 72 -4.00 -5.90 2.74
CA CYS A 72 -5.23 -6.26 3.45
C CYS A 72 -6.48 -6.02 2.58
N ALA A 73 -6.50 -4.96 1.77
CA ALA A 73 -7.60 -4.71 0.83
C ALA A 73 -7.68 -5.80 -0.26
N GLU A 74 -6.55 -6.25 -0.79
CA GLU A 74 -6.44 -7.35 -1.76
C GLU A 74 -6.98 -8.66 -1.17
N GLU A 75 -6.50 -9.08 0.00
CA GLU A 75 -6.94 -10.32 0.67
C GLU A 75 -8.46 -10.30 0.97
N VAL A 76 -9.01 -9.15 1.36
CA VAL A 76 -10.46 -8.99 1.59
C VAL A 76 -11.24 -9.05 0.28
N SER A 77 -10.69 -8.52 -0.82
CA SER A 77 -11.30 -8.61 -2.15
C SER A 77 -11.36 -10.04 -2.67
N ASP A 78 -10.32 -10.84 -2.41
CA ASP A 78 -10.28 -12.25 -2.78
C ASP A 78 -11.35 -13.03 -2.01
N GLU A 79 -11.46 -12.82 -0.69
CA GLU A 79 -12.48 -13.44 0.16
C GLU A 79 -13.92 -13.09 -0.26
N ILE A 80 -14.17 -11.83 -0.66
CA ILE A 80 -15.45 -11.38 -1.25
C ILE A 80 -15.76 -12.19 -2.52
N THR A 81 -14.78 -12.30 -3.43
CA THR A 81 -14.97 -12.93 -4.73
C THR A 81 -15.19 -14.44 -4.60
N GLU A 82 -14.50 -15.09 -3.68
CA GLU A 82 -14.58 -16.54 -3.44
C GLU A 82 -15.89 -16.96 -2.74
N ARG A 83 -16.49 -16.09 -1.91
CA ARG A 83 -17.61 -16.47 -1.02
C ARG A 83 -18.99 -15.99 -1.43
N ALA A 84 -19.10 -15.29 -2.56
CA ALA A 84 -20.30 -14.74 -3.23
C ALA A 84 -21.68 -15.20 -2.68
N SER A 85 -21.99 -14.84 -1.43
CA SER A 85 -23.19 -15.31 -0.71
C SER A 85 -24.12 -14.17 -0.34
N GLY A 86 -23.78 -12.94 -0.75
CA GLY A 86 -24.64 -11.76 -0.64
C GLY A 86 -24.64 -11.06 0.71
N VAL A 87 -23.81 -11.51 1.68
CA VAL A 87 -23.71 -10.92 3.04
C VAL A 87 -22.31 -10.34 3.30
N GLU A 88 -21.72 -9.68 2.31
CA GLU A 88 -20.31 -9.24 2.36
C GLU A 88 -20.16 -7.75 2.64
N ARG A 89 -21.24 -7.06 3.00
CA ARG A 89 -21.20 -5.61 3.29
C ARG A 89 -20.09 -5.23 4.27
N GLY A 90 -19.86 -6.05 5.31
CA GLY A 90 -18.78 -5.84 6.27
C GLY A 90 -17.39 -5.94 5.63
N LEU A 91 -17.15 -6.94 4.78
CA LEU A 91 -15.89 -7.11 4.06
C LEU A 91 -15.65 -5.98 3.07
N ILE A 92 -16.69 -5.56 2.33
CA ILE A 92 -16.59 -4.42 1.41
C ILE A 92 -16.20 -3.16 2.17
N TRP A 93 -16.83 -2.87 3.31
CA TRP A 93 -16.45 -1.73 4.12
C TRP A 93 -15.02 -1.86 4.68
N SER A 94 -14.59 -3.04 5.11
CA SER A 94 -13.20 -3.25 5.53
C SER A 94 -12.20 -2.96 4.41
N MET A 95 -12.46 -3.43 3.19
CA MET A 95 -11.64 -3.14 2.02
C MET A 95 -11.61 -1.64 1.71
N VAL A 96 -12.77 -0.98 1.69
CA VAL A 96 -12.88 0.46 1.42
C VAL A 96 -12.10 1.28 2.45
N HIS A 97 -12.22 0.97 3.75
CA HIS A 97 -11.47 1.69 4.78
C HIS A 97 -9.95 1.48 4.67
N SER A 98 -9.50 0.26 4.32
CA SER A 98 -8.07 -0.01 4.08
C SER A 98 -7.51 0.84 2.93
N VAL A 99 -8.25 0.96 1.83
CA VAL A 99 -7.87 1.80 0.69
C VAL A 99 -7.92 3.29 1.04
N GLU A 100 -8.94 3.73 1.80
CA GLU A 100 -9.05 5.13 2.24
C GLU A 100 -7.87 5.53 3.13
N MET A 101 -7.51 4.68 4.11
CA MET A 101 -6.35 4.92 4.97
C MET A 101 -5.05 4.96 4.17
N ALA A 102 -4.85 4.04 3.22
CA ALA A 102 -3.68 4.01 2.36
C ALA A 102 -3.56 5.31 1.55
N ARG A 103 -4.67 5.76 0.97
CA ARG A 103 -4.73 7.04 0.24
C ARG A 103 -4.42 8.22 1.16
N ALA A 104 -4.98 8.26 2.36
CA ALA A 104 -4.75 9.35 3.30
C ALA A 104 -3.26 9.50 3.65
N VAL A 105 -2.54 8.38 3.82
CA VAL A 105 -1.09 8.40 4.08
C VAL A 105 -0.31 8.89 2.85
N VAL A 106 -0.67 8.46 1.65
CA VAL A 106 -0.05 8.97 0.41
C VAL A 106 -0.28 10.47 0.25
N ASP A 107 -1.51 10.94 0.42
CA ASP A 107 -1.84 12.37 0.39
C ASP A 107 -1.01 13.14 1.43
N ALA A 108 -0.85 12.59 2.65
CA ALA A 108 -0.03 13.21 3.70
C ALA A 108 1.45 13.33 3.34
N LEU A 109 2.02 12.35 2.61
CA LEU A 109 3.40 12.40 2.11
C LEU A 109 3.55 13.45 0.99
N LEU A 110 2.57 13.51 0.08
CA LEU A 110 2.54 14.51 -0.99
C LEU A 110 2.32 15.93 -0.46
N ASP A 111 1.57 16.09 0.62
CA ASP A 111 1.44 17.35 1.34
C ASP A 111 2.78 17.77 1.95
N GLY A 112 3.56 16.81 2.46
CA GLY A 112 4.91 16.99 2.98
C GLY A 112 5.85 17.62 1.96
N THR A 113 5.86 17.09 0.74
CA THR A 113 6.81 17.49 -0.31
C THR A 113 6.47 18.82 -0.99
N ARG A 114 5.25 19.35 -0.80
CA ARG A 114 4.85 20.64 -1.35
C ARG A 114 5.43 21.81 -0.54
N PRO A 115 5.97 22.86 -1.19
CA PRO A 115 6.36 24.08 -0.50
C PRO A 115 5.16 24.68 0.24
N ALA A 116 5.37 25.27 1.41
CA ALA A 116 4.32 25.98 2.12
C ALA A 116 4.02 27.29 1.37
N ASP A 117 2.76 27.48 0.97
CA ASP A 117 2.25 28.74 0.42
C ASP A 117 2.24 29.85 1.47
#